data_AF-A0A091KN23-F1
#
_entry.id   AF-A0A091KN23-F1
#
_cell.length_a   1.000
_cell.length_b   1.000
_cell.length_c   1.000
_cell.angle_alpha   90.00
_cell.angle_beta   90.00
_cell.angle_gamma   90.00
#
_symmetry.space_group_name_H-M   'P 1'
#
loop_
_entity.id
_entity.type
_entity.pdbx_description
1 polymer ?
#
loop_
_entity_poly.entity_id
_entity_poly.type
_entity_poly.pdbx_seq_one_letter_code
_entity_poly.pdbx_strand_id
1 'polypeptide(L)'
;AEENKKQRALQLEQEERLATELARLNWEKLKDEKMRQQVRQNSLELRELEQRLKCAYINKERAAQMAEKEALQYEDMKREGEMAQKMKEEYERAMEEESSAELRRNKEKIMYKQELEKQLEEQERKKQEAYKEFLREKLVIDEIVRKIYEEDQMEKQQKLDKMRATQTYIEEFKREQALWRRRKQEEMEEENRKIMEFANIQRQREEDRMAKVRDAEERKQRLQSMIAQSLEREQQKREELEQICQELYLEEQAEIERQKEMAEIEKRIRQRLDLRKTYEEQFALKKAVQQALQEQEEAFRKQMLAKLAEDDRIEQMNAQKRKMKQLEHRRAVEKLIEDRHKQLIADQERELEERQLEKRRQENIRAIVEEERQKLLKEHASKLLGYLPRGILRGEDDVEMLGEEFRLAYQKRRGNTFSEE
;
A
#
# COMPACT_ATOMS: atom_id res chain seq x y z
N ALA A 1 -197.89 -67.64 -5.46
CA ALA A 1 -197.17 -67.01 -4.33
C ALA A 1 -196.65 -68.04 -3.32
N GLU A 2 -197.40 -69.10 -3.01
CA GLU A 2 -196.94 -70.16 -2.11
C GLU A 2 -195.84 -71.05 -2.69
N GLU A 3 -195.85 -71.32 -3.99
CA GLU A 3 -194.81 -72.15 -4.65
C GLU A 3 -193.41 -71.51 -4.58
N ASN A 4 -193.30 -70.18 -4.76
CA ASN A 4 -192.04 -69.46 -4.63
C ASN A 4 -191.50 -69.45 -3.19
N LYS A 5 -192.38 -69.44 -2.18
CA LYS A 5 -191.94 -69.57 -0.77
C LYS A 5 -191.42 -70.98 -0.49
N LYS A 6 -192.07 -72.02 -1.03
CA LYS A 6 -191.60 -73.41 -0.92
C LYS A 6 -190.26 -73.64 -1.64
N GLN A 7 -190.07 -73.06 -2.83
CA GLN A 7 -188.80 -73.16 -3.57
C GLN A 7 -187.65 -72.46 -2.85
N ARG A 8 -187.87 -71.25 -2.29
CA ARG A 8 -186.84 -70.54 -1.51
C ARG A 8 -186.50 -71.27 -0.21
N ALA A 9 -187.48 -71.84 0.47
CA ALA A 9 -187.24 -72.67 1.65
C ALA A 9 -186.40 -73.91 1.28
N LEU A 10 -186.69 -74.56 0.15
CA LEU A 10 -185.92 -75.70 -0.35
C LEU A 10 -184.47 -75.32 -0.71
N GLN A 11 -184.26 -74.13 -1.30
CA GLN A 11 -182.93 -73.62 -1.63
C GLN A 11 -182.11 -73.29 -0.39
N LEU A 12 -182.69 -72.61 0.59
CA LEU A 12 -182.03 -72.33 1.86
C LEU A 12 -181.67 -73.63 2.58
N GLU A 13 -182.55 -74.62 2.56
CA GLU A 13 -182.26 -75.93 3.14
C GLU A 13 -181.13 -76.66 2.41
N GLN A 14 -181.03 -76.52 1.08
CA GLN A 14 -179.91 -77.05 0.30
C GLN A 14 -178.58 -76.31 0.59
N GLU A 15 -178.62 -74.98 0.71
CA GLU A 15 -177.45 -74.15 1.04
C GLU A 15 -176.96 -74.42 2.47
N GLU A 16 -177.85 -74.57 3.44
CA GLU A 16 -177.51 -74.95 4.82
C GLU A 16 -176.90 -76.36 4.87
N ARG A 17 -177.41 -77.31 4.08
CA ARG A 17 -176.81 -78.64 3.95
C ARG A 17 -175.41 -78.57 3.31
N LEU A 18 -175.22 -77.74 2.28
CA LEU A 18 -173.91 -77.54 1.66
C LEU A 18 -172.90 -76.85 2.59
N ALA A 19 -173.33 -75.84 3.34
CA ALA A 19 -172.49 -75.13 4.30
C ALA A 19 -172.06 -76.03 5.46
N THR A 20 -172.97 -76.88 5.95
CA THR A 20 -172.66 -77.85 7.00
C THR A 20 -171.70 -78.94 6.51
N GLU A 21 -171.86 -79.44 5.28
CA GLU A 21 -170.91 -80.38 4.67
C GLU A 21 -169.53 -79.74 4.39
N LEU A 22 -169.47 -78.49 3.93
CA LEU A 22 -168.19 -77.77 3.75
C LEU A 22 -167.49 -77.48 5.07
N ALA A 23 -168.23 -77.09 6.11
CA ALA A 23 -167.69 -76.89 7.45
C ALA A 23 -167.13 -78.21 8.01
N ARG A 24 -167.83 -79.33 7.75
CA ARG A 24 -167.37 -80.67 8.11
C ARG A 24 -166.07 -81.04 7.39
N LEU A 25 -165.98 -80.84 6.08
CA LEU A 25 -164.75 -81.11 5.31
C LEU A 25 -163.57 -80.25 5.76
N ASN A 26 -163.80 -78.97 6.05
CA ASN A 26 -162.74 -78.09 6.57
C ASN A 26 -162.30 -78.49 7.98
N TRP A 27 -163.25 -78.91 8.83
CA TRP A 27 -162.94 -79.44 10.15
C TRP A 27 -162.14 -80.74 10.06
N GLU A 28 -162.47 -81.63 9.11
CA GLU A 28 -161.71 -82.86 8.84
C GLU A 28 -160.28 -82.55 8.34
N LYS A 29 -160.08 -81.58 7.43
CA LYS A 29 -158.74 -81.13 7.00
C LYS A 29 -157.92 -80.55 8.14
N LEU A 30 -158.52 -79.68 8.95
CA LEU A 30 -157.83 -79.06 10.09
C LEU A 30 -157.48 -80.13 11.13
N LYS A 31 -158.39 -81.07 11.40
CA LYS A 31 -158.15 -82.22 12.27
C LYS A 31 -156.99 -83.06 11.74
N ASP A 32 -156.95 -83.33 10.44
CA ASP A 32 -155.86 -84.07 9.78
C ASP A 32 -154.53 -83.33 9.84
N GLU A 33 -154.49 -82.02 9.60
CA GLU A 33 -153.27 -81.22 9.71
C GLU A 33 -152.78 -81.15 11.14
N LYS A 34 -153.68 -80.98 12.11
CA LYS A 34 -153.35 -81.00 13.54
C LYS A 34 -152.86 -82.38 13.98
N MET A 35 -153.49 -83.44 13.49
CA MET A 35 -153.01 -84.81 13.69
C MET A 35 -151.61 -85.01 13.09
N ARG A 36 -151.35 -84.54 11.86
CA ARG A 36 -150.01 -84.59 11.24
C ARG A 36 -148.98 -83.71 11.96
N GLN A 37 -149.38 -82.58 12.54
CA GLN A 37 -148.52 -81.73 13.38
C GLN A 37 -148.17 -82.46 14.68
N GLN A 38 -149.15 -83.08 15.35
CA GLN A 38 -148.90 -83.90 16.54
C GLN A 38 -147.99 -85.08 16.23
N VAL A 39 -148.22 -85.78 15.10
CA VAL A 39 -147.33 -86.87 14.65
C VAL A 39 -145.92 -86.35 14.40
N ARG A 40 -145.73 -85.22 13.71
CA ARG A 40 -144.41 -84.60 13.48
C ARG A 40 -143.70 -84.22 14.77
N GLN A 41 -144.42 -83.70 15.76
CA GLN A 41 -143.85 -83.29 17.04
C GLN A 41 -143.50 -84.48 17.95
N ASN A 42 -144.32 -85.54 17.91
CA ASN A 42 -144.20 -86.69 18.80
C ASN A 42 -143.35 -87.84 18.22
N SER A 43 -143.20 -87.95 16.89
CA SER A 43 -142.36 -88.98 16.28
C SER A 43 -140.88 -88.65 16.44
N LEU A 44 -140.09 -89.58 16.98
CA LEU A 44 -138.64 -89.44 17.12
C LEU A 44 -137.92 -89.46 15.76
N GLU A 45 -138.35 -90.32 14.83
CA GLU A 45 -137.72 -90.48 13.51
C GLU A 45 -137.73 -89.18 12.68
N LEU A 46 -138.83 -88.42 12.69
CA LEU A 46 -138.91 -87.14 11.97
C LEU A 46 -138.04 -86.07 12.63
N ARG A 47 -137.89 -86.11 13.96
CA ARG A 47 -137.01 -85.19 14.70
C ARG A 47 -135.53 -85.49 14.39
N GLU A 48 -135.15 -86.76 14.34
CA GLU A 48 -133.79 -87.17 13.95
C GLU A 48 -133.50 -86.82 12.50
N LEU A 49 -134.45 -87.03 11.59
CA LEU A 49 -134.32 -86.63 10.19
C LEU A 49 -134.16 -85.11 10.06
N GLU A 50 -134.96 -84.31 10.78
CA GLU A 50 -134.85 -82.86 10.80
C GLU A 50 -133.49 -82.39 11.34
N GLN A 51 -132.97 -83.03 12.40
CA GLN A 51 -131.63 -82.77 12.94
C GLN A 51 -130.53 -83.11 11.92
N ARG A 52 -130.61 -84.27 11.25
CA ARG A 52 -129.65 -84.67 10.21
C ARG A 52 -129.66 -83.70 9.02
N LEU A 53 -130.85 -83.24 8.62
CA LEU A 53 -130.99 -82.23 7.57
C LEU A 53 -130.40 -80.88 8.00
N LYS A 54 -130.65 -80.42 9.23
CA LYS A 54 -130.01 -79.21 9.78
C LYS A 54 -128.48 -79.33 9.80
N CYS A 55 -127.95 -80.47 10.24
CA CYS A 55 -126.50 -80.74 10.19
C CYS A 55 -125.95 -80.73 8.75
N ALA A 56 -126.70 -81.27 7.78
CA ALA A 56 -126.30 -81.24 6.38
C ALA A 56 -126.26 -79.80 5.82
N TYR A 57 -127.21 -78.94 6.19
CA TYR A 57 -127.18 -77.51 5.83
C TYR A 57 -125.98 -76.79 6.45
N ILE A 58 -125.68 -77.03 7.74
CA ILE A 58 -124.51 -76.46 8.41
C ILE A 58 -123.21 -76.94 7.74
N ASN A 59 -123.12 -78.22 7.37
CA ASN A 59 -121.95 -78.75 6.66
C ASN A 59 -121.81 -78.16 5.26
N LYS A 60 -122.92 -77.89 4.55
CA LYS A 60 -122.92 -77.19 3.26
C LYS A 60 -122.40 -75.76 3.40
N GLU A 61 -122.86 -75.02 4.41
CA GLU A 61 -122.37 -73.67 4.71
C GLU A 61 -120.89 -73.67 5.09
N ARG A 62 -120.46 -74.63 5.93
CA ARG A 62 -119.05 -74.80 6.29
C ARG A 62 -118.17 -75.12 5.08
N ALA A 63 -118.64 -75.96 4.16
CA ALA A 63 -117.92 -76.24 2.92
C ALA A 63 -117.80 -75.00 2.04
N ALA A 64 -118.86 -74.18 1.95
CA ALA A 64 -118.82 -72.91 1.23
C ALA A 64 -117.81 -71.92 1.87
N GLN A 65 -117.80 -71.80 3.20
CA GLN A 65 -116.84 -70.95 3.93
C GLN A 65 -115.39 -71.41 3.74
N MET A 66 -115.15 -72.73 3.75
CA MET A 66 -113.81 -73.28 3.49
C MET A 66 -113.35 -72.95 2.06
N ALA A 67 -114.23 -73.12 1.08
CA ALA A 67 -113.93 -72.76 -0.32
C ALA A 67 -113.69 -71.25 -0.49
N GLU A 68 -114.45 -70.39 0.18
CA GLU A 68 -114.24 -68.95 0.19
C GLU A 68 -112.89 -68.57 0.81
N LYS A 69 -112.53 -69.19 1.93
CA LYS A 69 -111.24 -68.99 2.58
C LYS A 69 -110.07 -69.45 1.70
N GLU A 70 -110.19 -70.60 1.05
CA GLU A 70 -109.18 -71.09 0.11
C GLU A 70 -109.04 -70.16 -1.12
N ALA A 71 -110.16 -69.63 -1.64
CA ALA A 71 -110.13 -68.65 -2.72
C ALA A 71 -109.44 -67.34 -2.29
N LEU A 72 -109.74 -66.83 -1.09
CA LEU A 72 -109.07 -65.66 -0.53
C LEU A 72 -107.57 -65.90 -0.34
N GLN A 73 -107.18 -67.05 0.20
CA GLN A 73 -105.76 -67.41 0.35
C GLN A 73 -105.05 -67.46 -1.00
N TYR A 74 -105.69 -68.00 -2.04
CA TYR A 74 -105.12 -68.04 -3.38
C TYR A 74 -104.97 -66.64 -3.98
N GLU A 75 -105.95 -65.76 -3.79
CA GLU A 75 -105.85 -64.35 -4.19
C GLU A 75 -104.72 -63.62 -3.45
N ASP A 76 -104.59 -63.83 -2.14
CA ASP A 76 -103.54 -63.22 -1.34
C ASP A 76 -102.15 -63.72 -1.76
N MET A 77 -101.98 -65.03 -1.98
CA MET A 77 -100.73 -65.58 -2.53
C MET A 77 -100.38 -64.99 -3.91
N LYS A 78 -101.39 -64.76 -4.76
CA LYS A 78 -101.17 -64.13 -6.06
C LYS A 78 -100.73 -62.68 -5.91
N ARG A 79 -101.38 -61.92 -5.02
CA ARG A 79 -101.00 -60.53 -4.70
C ARG A 79 -99.59 -60.45 -4.12
N GLU A 80 -99.25 -61.32 -3.17
CA GLU A 80 -97.91 -61.41 -2.60
C GLU A 80 -96.86 -61.76 -3.67
N GLY A 81 -97.18 -62.67 -4.60
CA GLY A 81 -96.33 -63.00 -5.74
C GLY A 81 -96.09 -61.81 -6.67
N GLU A 82 -97.15 -61.08 -7.03
CA GLU A 82 -97.06 -59.86 -7.85
C GLU A 82 -96.25 -58.76 -7.15
N MET A 83 -96.44 -58.59 -5.84
CA MET A 83 -95.66 -57.66 -5.02
C MET A 83 -94.18 -58.06 -4.97
N ALA A 84 -93.88 -59.34 -4.77
CA ALA A 84 -92.51 -59.84 -4.75
C ALA A 84 -91.81 -59.66 -6.11
N GLN A 85 -92.52 -59.83 -7.23
CA GLN A 85 -91.99 -59.55 -8.57
C GLN A 85 -91.65 -58.07 -8.74
N LYS A 86 -92.58 -57.17 -8.41
CA LYS A 86 -92.33 -55.71 -8.48
C LYS A 86 -91.15 -55.29 -7.60
N MET A 87 -91.06 -55.83 -6.38
CA MET A 87 -89.94 -55.54 -5.48
C MET A 87 -88.59 -56.02 -6.06
N LYS A 88 -88.56 -57.17 -6.74
CA LYS A 88 -87.34 -57.65 -7.42
C LYS A 88 -86.97 -56.75 -8.59
N GLU A 89 -87.92 -56.37 -9.43
CA GLU A 89 -87.68 -55.46 -10.56
C GLU A 89 -87.13 -54.10 -10.10
N GLU A 90 -87.71 -53.52 -9.04
CA GLU A 90 -87.21 -52.26 -8.47
C GLU A 90 -85.80 -52.42 -7.88
N TYR A 91 -85.52 -53.56 -7.23
CA TYR A 91 -84.18 -53.85 -6.71
C TYR A 91 -83.15 -54.01 -7.83
N GLU A 92 -83.50 -54.71 -8.91
CA GLU A 92 -82.64 -54.86 -10.09
C GLU A 92 -82.36 -53.51 -10.76
N ARG A 93 -83.38 -52.66 -10.94
CA ARG A 93 -83.19 -51.29 -11.46
C ARG A 93 -82.29 -50.45 -10.58
N ALA A 94 -82.46 -50.51 -9.26
CA ALA A 94 -81.61 -49.79 -8.32
C ALA A 94 -80.15 -50.25 -8.40
N MET A 95 -79.91 -51.56 -8.51
CA MET A 95 -78.57 -52.13 -8.68
C MET A 95 -77.93 -51.72 -10.01
N GLU A 96 -78.69 -51.70 -11.11
CA GLU A 96 -78.21 -51.24 -12.41
C GLU A 96 -77.87 -49.74 -12.41
N GLU A 97 -78.70 -48.91 -11.78
CA GLU A 97 -78.43 -47.48 -11.61
C GLU A 97 -77.16 -47.25 -10.78
N GLU A 98 -77.01 -47.95 -9.65
CA GLU A 98 -75.82 -47.87 -8.80
C GLU A 98 -74.56 -48.32 -9.55
N SER A 99 -74.61 -49.44 -10.26
CA SER A 99 -73.51 -49.92 -11.10
C SER A 99 -73.14 -48.92 -12.21
N SER A 100 -74.15 -48.31 -12.86
CA SER A 100 -73.93 -47.30 -13.90
C SER A 100 -73.30 -46.02 -13.32
N ALA A 101 -73.72 -45.61 -12.12
CA ALA A 101 -73.17 -44.46 -11.41
C ALA A 101 -71.72 -44.71 -10.97
N GLU A 102 -71.41 -45.92 -10.48
CA GLU A 102 -70.05 -46.35 -10.20
C GLU A 102 -69.17 -46.36 -11.45
N LEU A 103 -69.68 -46.86 -12.57
CA LEU A 103 -68.95 -46.87 -13.84
C LEU A 103 -68.63 -45.43 -14.30
N ARG A 104 -69.56 -44.48 -14.14
CA ARG A 104 -69.32 -43.05 -14.43
C ARG A 104 -68.23 -42.47 -13.53
N ARG A 105 -68.31 -42.69 -12.20
CA ARG A 105 -67.27 -42.26 -11.26
C ARG A 105 -65.91 -42.87 -11.58
N ASN A 106 -65.87 -44.13 -11.97
CA ASN A 106 -64.63 -44.81 -12.35
C ASN A 106 -64.06 -44.23 -13.65
N LYS A 107 -64.88 -43.94 -14.65
CA LYS A 107 -64.45 -43.23 -15.87
C LYS A 107 -63.87 -41.86 -15.54
N GLU A 108 -64.55 -41.07 -14.70
CA GLU A 108 -64.05 -39.75 -14.25
C GLU A 108 -62.70 -39.88 -13.53
N LYS A 109 -62.54 -40.85 -12.62
CA LYS A 109 -61.25 -41.13 -11.96
C LYS A 109 -60.16 -41.51 -12.95
N ILE A 110 -60.47 -42.27 -13.99
CA ILE A 110 -59.50 -42.65 -15.04
C ILE A 110 -59.09 -41.41 -15.85
N MET A 111 -60.05 -40.58 -16.27
CA MET A 111 -59.77 -39.35 -17.00
C MET A 111 -58.90 -38.39 -16.16
N TYR A 112 -59.24 -38.23 -14.89
CA TYR A 112 -58.45 -37.42 -13.95
C TYR A 112 -57.02 -37.95 -13.77
N LYS A 113 -56.84 -39.28 -13.67
CA LYS A 113 -55.51 -39.90 -13.64
C LYS A 113 -54.72 -39.64 -14.92
N GLN A 114 -55.35 -39.76 -16.09
CA GLN A 114 -54.71 -39.48 -17.38
C GLN A 114 -54.30 -38.01 -17.51
N GLU A 115 -55.10 -37.08 -16.98
CA GLU A 115 -54.74 -35.66 -16.94
C GLU A 115 -53.53 -35.40 -16.03
N LEU A 116 -53.49 -36.03 -14.85
CA LEU A 116 -52.32 -35.97 -13.96
C LEU A 116 -51.07 -36.57 -14.61
N GLU A 117 -51.20 -37.72 -15.29
CA GLU A 117 -50.09 -38.33 -16.03
C GLU A 117 -49.57 -37.38 -17.12
N LYS A 118 -50.45 -36.73 -17.89
CA LYS A 118 -50.06 -35.70 -18.87
C LYS A 118 -49.35 -34.51 -18.24
N GLN A 119 -49.81 -34.04 -17.07
CA GLN A 119 -49.14 -32.95 -16.35
C GLN A 119 -47.72 -33.35 -15.90
N LEU A 120 -47.54 -34.59 -15.44
CA LEU A 120 -46.23 -35.12 -15.06
C LEU A 120 -45.32 -35.24 -16.28
N GLU A 121 -45.81 -35.79 -17.40
CA GLU A 121 -45.07 -35.85 -18.67
C GLU A 121 -44.65 -34.45 -19.15
N GLU A 122 -45.52 -33.46 -19.05
CA GLU A 122 -45.21 -32.08 -19.43
C GLU A 122 -44.15 -31.46 -18.52
N GLN A 123 -44.19 -31.72 -17.22
CA GLN A 123 -43.14 -31.30 -16.29
C GLN A 123 -41.80 -31.98 -16.59
N GLU A 124 -41.80 -33.27 -16.92
CA GLU A 124 -40.59 -33.99 -17.33
C GLU A 124 -40.02 -33.44 -18.64
N ARG A 125 -40.87 -33.14 -19.63
CA ARG A 125 -40.45 -32.49 -20.88
C ARG A 125 -39.81 -31.13 -20.62
N LYS A 126 -40.41 -30.30 -19.78
CA LYS A 126 -39.83 -29.00 -19.38
C LYS A 126 -38.46 -29.17 -18.71
N LYS A 127 -38.30 -30.18 -17.85
CA LYS A 127 -36.99 -30.51 -17.26
C LYS A 127 -35.97 -30.93 -18.31
N GLN A 128 -36.38 -31.76 -19.29
CA GLN A 128 -35.51 -32.18 -20.38
C GLN A 128 -35.12 -31.01 -21.30
N GLU A 129 -36.05 -30.10 -21.59
CA GLU A 129 -35.81 -28.89 -22.39
C GLU A 129 -34.84 -27.96 -21.65
N ALA A 130 -35.08 -27.68 -20.37
CA ALA A 130 -34.16 -26.90 -19.53
C ALA A 130 -32.77 -27.54 -19.44
N TYR A 131 -32.69 -28.87 -19.36
CA TYR A 131 -31.40 -29.57 -19.38
C TYR A 131 -30.67 -29.44 -20.72
N LYS A 132 -31.40 -29.49 -21.85
CA LYS A 132 -30.82 -29.25 -23.18
C LYS A 132 -30.34 -27.81 -23.32
N GLU A 133 -31.09 -26.84 -22.82
CA GLU A 133 -30.68 -25.43 -22.78
C GLU A 133 -29.43 -25.25 -21.94
N PHE A 134 -29.38 -25.82 -20.73
CA PHE A 134 -28.20 -25.82 -19.88
C PHE A 134 -26.96 -26.40 -20.59
N LEU A 135 -27.12 -27.51 -21.32
CA LEU A 135 -26.02 -28.09 -22.09
C LEU A 135 -25.56 -27.18 -23.23
N ARG A 136 -26.48 -26.50 -23.91
CA ARG A 136 -26.13 -25.51 -24.95
C ARG A 136 -25.39 -24.32 -24.35
N GLU A 137 -25.88 -23.76 -23.24
CA GLU A 137 -25.23 -22.68 -22.51
C GLU A 137 -23.84 -23.08 -22.03
N LYS A 138 -23.70 -24.29 -21.48
CA LYS A 138 -22.40 -24.84 -21.09
C LYS A 138 -21.42 -24.87 -22.27
N LEU A 139 -21.85 -25.36 -23.44
CA LEU A 139 -21.00 -25.38 -24.63
C LEU A 139 -20.59 -23.97 -25.06
N VAL A 140 -21.51 -23.01 -25.04
CA VAL A 140 -21.21 -21.61 -25.34
C VAL A 140 -20.22 -21.02 -24.34
N ILE A 141 -20.39 -21.31 -23.04
CA ILE A 141 -19.46 -20.87 -21.98
C ILE A 141 -18.09 -21.50 -22.18
N ASP A 142 -18.03 -22.81 -22.46
CA ASP A 142 -16.78 -23.53 -22.72
C ASP A 142 -16.05 -22.93 -23.94
N GLU A 143 -16.78 -22.54 -25.00
CA GLU A 143 -16.23 -21.83 -26.15
C GLU A 143 -15.71 -20.43 -25.81
N ILE A 144 -16.43 -19.67 -24.97
CA ILE A 144 -15.98 -18.35 -24.50
C ILE A 144 -14.70 -18.50 -23.68
N VAL A 145 -14.65 -19.45 -22.75
CA VAL A 145 -13.47 -19.73 -21.93
C VAL A 145 -12.28 -20.12 -22.82
N ARG A 146 -12.51 -20.96 -23.84
CA ARG A 146 -11.47 -21.32 -24.81
C ARG A 146 -10.93 -20.10 -25.55
N LYS A 147 -11.81 -19.21 -26.02
CA LYS A 147 -11.41 -17.95 -26.68
C LYS A 147 -10.59 -17.05 -25.75
N ILE A 148 -10.99 -16.91 -24.49
CA ILE A 148 -10.23 -16.12 -23.50
C ILE A 148 -8.82 -16.71 -23.32
N TYR A 149 -8.70 -18.03 -23.19
CA TYR A 149 -7.38 -18.67 -23.11
C TYR A 149 -6.54 -18.48 -24.37
N GLU A 150 -7.14 -18.58 -25.55
CA GLU A 150 -6.47 -18.31 -26.83
C GLU A 150 -5.99 -16.85 -26.91
N GLU A 151 -6.84 -15.89 -26.55
CA GLU A 151 -6.52 -14.45 -26.49
C GLU A 151 -5.38 -14.15 -25.50
N ASP A 152 -5.44 -14.71 -24.30
CA ASP A 152 -4.39 -14.57 -23.27
C ASP A 152 -3.04 -15.14 -23.75
N GLN A 153 -3.05 -16.26 -24.47
CA GLN A 153 -1.82 -16.84 -25.03
C GLN A 153 -1.26 -15.95 -26.14
N MET A 154 -2.12 -15.43 -27.03
CA MET A 154 -1.71 -14.50 -28.08
C MET A 154 -1.14 -13.20 -27.49
N GLU A 155 -1.75 -12.65 -26.44
CA GLU A 155 -1.25 -11.44 -25.79
C GLU A 155 0.13 -11.68 -25.15
N LYS A 156 0.33 -12.84 -24.50
CA LYS A 156 1.64 -13.23 -23.97
C LYS A 156 2.70 -13.35 -25.07
N GLN A 157 2.36 -13.99 -26.20
CA GLN A 157 3.26 -14.09 -27.34
C GLN A 157 3.62 -12.71 -27.90
N GLN A 158 2.62 -11.84 -28.11
CA GLN A 158 2.86 -10.47 -28.57
C GLN A 158 3.74 -9.66 -27.61
N LYS A 159 3.57 -9.84 -26.29
CA LYS A 159 4.46 -9.22 -25.29
C LYS A 159 5.89 -9.74 -25.43
N LEU A 160 6.09 -11.05 -25.59
CA LEU A 160 7.41 -11.64 -25.80
C LEU A 160 8.04 -11.16 -27.10
N ASP A 161 7.28 -11.07 -28.20
CA ASP A 161 7.78 -10.58 -29.48
C ASP A 161 8.15 -9.10 -29.44
N LYS A 162 7.36 -8.26 -28.74
CA LYS A 162 7.72 -6.87 -28.46
C LYS A 162 9.01 -6.78 -27.64
N MET A 163 9.18 -7.62 -26.62
CA MET A 163 10.41 -7.67 -25.84
C MET A 163 11.62 -8.12 -26.67
N ARG A 164 11.46 -9.10 -27.55
CA ARG A 164 12.52 -9.54 -28.48
C ARG A 164 12.86 -8.45 -29.50
N ALA A 165 11.86 -7.77 -30.04
CA ALA A 165 12.07 -6.64 -30.94
C ALA A 165 12.85 -5.53 -30.22
N THR A 166 12.45 -5.09 -29.02
CA THR A 166 13.20 -4.07 -28.28
C THR A 166 14.61 -4.53 -27.92
N GLN A 167 14.81 -5.80 -27.57
CA GLN A 167 16.15 -6.35 -27.32
C GLN A 167 17.03 -6.30 -28.58
N THR A 168 16.52 -6.73 -29.73
CA THR A 168 17.26 -6.67 -31.00
C THR A 168 17.61 -5.24 -31.39
N TYR A 169 16.67 -4.29 -31.27
CA TYR A 169 16.96 -2.86 -31.47
C TYR A 169 18.04 -2.33 -30.53
N ILE A 170 18.01 -2.71 -29.25
CA ILE A 170 19.04 -2.31 -28.27
C ILE A 170 20.41 -2.90 -28.64
N GLU A 171 20.45 -4.16 -29.08
CA GLU A 171 21.68 -4.81 -29.52
C GLU A 171 22.26 -4.14 -30.78
N GLU A 172 21.42 -3.87 -31.77
CA GLU A 172 21.80 -3.14 -32.98
C GLU A 172 22.34 -1.75 -32.64
N PHE A 173 21.62 -0.99 -31.81
CA PHE A 173 22.08 0.32 -31.35
C PHE A 173 23.43 0.25 -30.61
N LYS A 174 23.63 -0.75 -29.75
CA LYS A 174 24.92 -0.97 -29.07
C LYS A 174 26.04 -1.31 -30.06
N ARG A 175 25.76 -2.11 -31.10
CA ARG A 175 26.73 -2.44 -32.16
C ARG A 175 27.09 -1.19 -32.96
N GLU A 176 26.10 -0.39 -33.37
CA GLU A 176 26.33 0.87 -34.07
C GLU A 176 27.13 1.86 -33.21
N GLN A 177 26.80 1.99 -31.93
CA GLN A 177 27.54 2.84 -31.01
C GLN A 177 28.99 2.35 -30.80
N ALA A 178 29.22 1.02 -30.78
CA ALA A 178 30.56 0.46 -30.69
C ALA A 178 31.36 0.71 -31.99
N LEU A 179 30.74 0.54 -33.16
CA LEU A 179 31.34 0.87 -34.45
C LEU A 179 31.67 2.37 -34.55
N TRP A 180 30.77 3.23 -34.10
CA TRP A 180 31.01 4.68 -34.04
C TRP A 180 32.17 5.03 -33.11
N ARG A 181 32.21 4.44 -31.90
CA ARG A 181 33.33 4.63 -30.97
C ARG A 181 34.65 4.15 -31.56
N ARG A 182 34.65 3.00 -32.24
CA ARG A 182 35.83 2.46 -32.91
C ARG A 182 36.30 3.37 -34.04
N ARG A 183 35.40 3.83 -34.92
CA ARG A 183 35.73 4.80 -35.97
C ARG A 183 36.30 6.08 -35.40
N LYS A 184 35.71 6.59 -34.30
CA LYS A 184 36.24 7.76 -33.61
C LYS A 184 37.62 7.52 -33.00
N GLN A 185 37.87 6.34 -32.44
CA GLN A 185 39.20 5.96 -31.97
C GLN A 185 40.20 5.88 -33.12
N GLU A 186 39.84 5.27 -34.25
CA GLU A 186 40.69 5.19 -35.45
C GLU A 186 41.00 6.60 -36.01
N GLU A 187 40.01 7.50 -36.10
CA GLU A 187 40.21 8.91 -36.46
C GLU A 187 41.18 9.62 -35.49
N MET A 188 40.98 9.45 -34.17
CA MET A 188 41.87 10.02 -33.16
C MET A 188 43.28 9.44 -33.22
N GLU A 189 43.42 8.14 -33.51
CA GLU A 189 44.72 7.49 -33.69
C GLU A 189 45.44 8.01 -34.95
N GLU A 190 44.73 8.24 -36.04
CA GLU A 190 45.29 8.84 -37.26
C GLU A 190 45.72 10.29 -37.02
N GLU A 191 44.91 11.09 -36.32
CA GLU A 191 45.30 12.44 -35.90
C GLU A 191 46.52 12.42 -34.98
N ASN A 192 46.55 11.51 -34.01
CA ASN A 192 47.70 11.31 -33.13
C ASN A 192 48.95 10.86 -33.91
N ARG A 193 48.82 10.01 -34.94
CA ARG A 193 49.94 9.65 -35.83
C ARG A 193 50.47 10.87 -36.57
N LYS A 194 49.61 11.70 -37.15
CA LYS A 194 50.00 12.95 -37.81
C LYS A 194 50.69 13.92 -36.84
N ILE A 195 50.20 14.02 -35.60
CA ILE A 195 50.83 14.82 -34.54
C ILE A 195 52.21 14.25 -34.20
N MET A 196 52.36 12.94 -34.05
CA MET A 196 53.64 12.29 -33.77
C MET A 196 54.63 12.47 -34.93
N GLU A 197 54.20 12.32 -36.18
CA GLU A 197 55.01 12.58 -37.37
C GLU A 197 55.47 14.04 -37.40
N PHE A 198 54.56 14.99 -37.17
CA PHE A 198 54.91 16.40 -37.09
C PHE A 198 55.89 16.70 -35.94
N ALA A 199 55.68 16.11 -34.76
CA ALA A 199 56.58 16.23 -33.61
C ALA A 199 57.96 15.61 -33.90
N ASN A 200 58.04 14.51 -34.64
CA ASN A 200 59.30 13.91 -35.07
C ASN A 200 60.03 14.79 -36.10
N ILE A 201 59.31 15.38 -37.06
CA ILE A 201 59.88 16.32 -38.03
C ILE A 201 60.40 17.58 -37.31
N GLN A 202 59.69 18.09 -36.30
CA GLN A 202 60.17 19.21 -35.49
C GLN A 202 61.42 18.84 -34.69
N ARG A 203 61.43 17.67 -34.03
CA ARG A 203 62.61 17.15 -33.33
C ARG A 203 63.81 17.01 -34.26
N GLN A 204 63.64 16.42 -35.45
CA GLN A 204 64.72 16.32 -36.44
C GLN A 204 65.24 17.68 -36.89
N ARG A 205 64.35 18.68 -37.11
CA ARG A 205 64.77 20.05 -37.44
C ARG A 205 65.53 20.72 -36.30
N GLU A 206 65.12 20.48 -35.05
CA GLU A 206 65.84 20.96 -33.87
C GLU A 206 67.19 20.26 -33.74
N GLU A 207 67.26 18.95 -33.91
CA GLU A 207 68.50 18.16 -33.92
C GLU A 207 69.46 18.64 -35.01
N ASP A 208 68.98 18.86 -36.24
CA ASP A 208 69.78 19.40 -37.35
C ASP A 208 70.29 20.82 -37.06
N ARG A 209 69.47 21.67 -36.42
CA ARG A 209 69.90 22.99 -35.95
C ARG A 209 70.97 22.88 -34.88
N MET A 210 70.77 21.99 -33.90
CA MET A 210 71.73 21.74 -32.83
C MET A 210 73.04 21.14 -33.36
N ALA A 211 72.98 20.26 -34.36
CA ALA A 211 74.16 19.73 -35.04
C ALA A 211 74.94 20.84 -35.76
N LYS A 212 74.26 21.74 -36.50
CA LYS A 212 74.90 22.90 -37.12
C LYS A 212 75.53 23.86 -36.10
N VAL A 213 74.89 24.05 -34.94
CA VAL A 213 75.46 24.85 -33.85
C VAL A 213 76.70 24.17 -33.28
N ARG A 214 76.65 22.86 -33.01
CA ARG A 214 77.81 22.07 -32.55
C ARG A 214 78.96 22.12 -33.54
N ASP A 215 78.70 21.92 -34.84
CA ASP A 215 79.72 22.03 -35.89
C ASP A 215 80.36 23.44 -35.93
N ALA A 216 79.56 24.49 -35.72
CA ALA A 216 80.06 25.86 -35.66
C ALA A 216 80.87 26.12 -34.38
N GLU A 217 80.46 25.56 -33.24
CA GLU A 217 81.19 25.61 -31.96
C GLU A 217 82.51 24.85 -32.06
N GLU A 218 82.54 23.66 -32.66
CA GLU A 218 83.77 22.91 -32.91
C GLU A 218 84.73 23.69 -33.81
N ARG A 219 84.23 24.34 -34.87
CA ARG A 219 85.06 25.21 -35.73
C ARG A 219 85.62 26.39 -34.94
N LYS A 220 84.82 27.02 -34.06
CA LYS A 220 85.28 28.09 -33.17
C LYS A 220 86.32 27.58 -32.18
N GLN A 221 86.14 26.41 -31.58
CA GLN A 221 87.10 25.80 -30.65
C GLN A 221 88.42 25.47 -31.35
N ARG A 222 88.39 24.98 -32.59
CA ARG A 222 89.60 24.77 -33.42
C ARG A 222 90.32 26.09 -33.72
N LEU A 223 89.57 27.17 -33.97
CA LEU A 223 90.17 28.48 -34.19
C LEU A 223 90.78 29.05 -32.90
N GLN A 224 90.06 28.90 -31.78
CA GLN A 224 90.52 29.31 -30.45
C GLN A 224 91.78 28.54 -30.02
N SER A 225 91.87 27.23 -30.29
CA SER A 225 93.06 26.45 -29.98
C SER A 225 94.27 26.90 -30.82
N MET A 226 94.07 27.23 -32.10
CA MET A 226 95.13 27.81 -32.93
C MET A 226 95.60 29.18 -32.42
N ILE A 227 94.67 30.04 -32.01
CA ILE A 227 95.00 31.34 -31.41
C ILE A 227 95.73 31.15 -30.07
N ALA A 228 95.26 30.25 -29.21
CA ALA A 228 95.91 29.95 -27.94
C ALA A 228 97.35 29.50 -28.14
N GLN A 229 97.61 28.56 -29.05
CA GLN A 229 98.96 28.13 -29.41
C GLN A 229 99.83 29.27 -29.95
N SER A 230 99.25 30.19 -30.74
CA SER A 230 99.98 31.37 -31.22
C SER A 230 100.31 32.35 -30.10
N LEU A 231 99.41 32.51 -29.11
CA LEU A 231 99.58 33.41 -27.98
C LEU A 231 100.59 32.86 -26.98
N GLU A 232 100.61 31.53 -26.77
CA GLU A 232 101.58 30.83 -25.94
C GLU A 232 103.01 30.99 -26.51
N ARG A 233 103.16 30.89 -27.84
CA ARG A 233 104.46 31.18 -28.52
C ARG A 233 104.89 32.64 -28.35
N GLU A 234 103.96 33.59 -28.38
CA GLU A 234 104.28 35.00 -28.15
C GLU A 234 104.59 35.29 -26.67
N GLN A 235 103.93 34.62 -25.73
CA GLN A 235 104.24 34.70 -24.30
C GLN A 235 105.62 34.14 -23.99
N GLN A 236 106.00 32.97 -24.55
CA GLN A 236 107.35 32.42 -24.39
C GLN A 236 108.43 33.40 -24.86
N LYS A 237 108.24 34.08 -25.99
CA LYS A 237 109.16 35.13 -26.45
C LYS A 237 109.23 36.32 -25.50
N ARG A 238 108.10 36.70 -24.88
CA ARG A 238 108.07 37.80 -23.89
C ARG A 238 108.77 37.40 -22.60
N GLU A 239 108.56 36.18 -22.12
CA GLU A 239 109.24 35.64 -20.94
C GLU A 239 110.76 35.55 -21.18
N GLU A 240 111.20 35.13 -22.36
CA GLU A 240 112.62 35.16 -22.77
C GLU A 240 113.19 36.60 -22.74
N LEU A 241 112.45 37.60 -23.20
CA LEU A 241 112.86 39.00 -23.14
C LEU A 241 112.87 39.56 -21.71
N GLU A 242 111.89 39.18 -20.88
CA GLU A 242 111.81 39.60 -19.48
C GLU A 242 112.94 38.98 -18.64
N GLN A 243 113.35 37.74 -18.92
CA GLN A 243 114.53 37.13 -18.31
C GLN A 243 115.80 37.91 -18.63
N ILE A 244 115.99 38.33 -19.89
CA ILE A 244 117.12 39.18 -20.30
C ILE A 244 117.08 40.54 -19.59
N CYS A 245 115.90 41.13 -19.40
CA CYS A 245 115.75 42.38 -18.63
C CYS A 245 116.05 42.20 -17.13
N GLN A 246 115.71 41.06 -16.53
CA GLN A 246 115.99 40.77 -15.12
C GLN A 246 117.50 40.55 -14.87
N GLU A 247 118.21 39.94 -15.83
CA GLU A 247 119.68 39.81 -15.79
C GLU A 247 120.37 41.18 -15.83
N LEU A 248 119.93 42.10 -16.71
CA LEU A 248 120.45 43.47 -16.78
C LEU A 248 120.15 44.28 -15.50
N TYR A 249 118.96 44.13 -14.90
CA TYR A 249 118.61 44.83 -13.66
C TYR A 249 119.49 44.42 -12.47
N LEU A 250 119.89 43.15 -12.38
CA LEU A 250 120.79 42.67 -11.33
C LEU A 250 122.21 43.20 -11.49
N GLU A 251 122.69 43.39 -12.73
CA GLU A 251 123.97 44.05 -13.02
C GLU A 251 123.95 45.54 -12.65
N GLU A 252 122.86 46.26 -12.94
CA GLU A 252 122.69 47.66 -12.53
C GLU A 252 122.65 47.85 -11.01
N GLN A 253 122.02 46.93 -10.27
CA GLN A 253 122.00 46.97 -8.80
C GLN A 253 123.40 46.80 -8.18
N ALA A 254 124.25 45.94 -8.77
CA ALA A 254 125.62 45.73 -8.32
C ALA A 254 126.53 46.96 -8.56
N GLU A 255 126.27 47.73 -9.61
CA GLU A 255 126.92 49.03 -9.88
C GLU A 255 126.49 50.11 -8.86
N ILE A 256 125.20 50.14 -8.49
CA ILE A 256 124.65 51.10 -7.51
C ILE A 256 125.23 50.88 -6.10
N GLU A 257 125.47 49.63 -5.67
CA GLU A 257 126.07 49.36 -4.35
C GLU A 257 127.52 49.87 -4.26
N ARG A 258 128.32 49.75 -5.32
CA ARG A 258 129.69 50.31 -5.37
C ARG A 258 129.71 51.84 -5.26
N GLN A 259 128.71 52.52 -5.79
CA GLN A 259 128.59 53.99 -5.69
C GLN A 259 128.14 54.45 -4.29
N LYS A 260 127.35 53.65 -3.57
CA LYS A 260 126.92 53.97 -2.19
C LYS A 260 128.08 53.96 -1.19
N GLU A 261 129.02 53.01 -1.33
CA GLU A 261 130.22 52.96 -0.47
C GLU A 261 131.11 54.22 -0.63
N MET A 262 131.23 54.74 -1.85
CA MET A 262 131.98 55.97 -2.12
C MET A 262 131.29 57.22 -1.53
N ALA A 263 129.96 57.27 -1.54
CA ALA A 263 129.18 58.38 -0.98
C ALA A 263 129.21 58.44 0.56
N GLU A 264 129.36 57.31 1.26
CA GLU A 264 129.48 57.28 2.73
C GLU A 264 130.84 57.83 3.22
N ILE A 265 131.91 57.58 2.47
CA ILE A 265 133.24 58.15 2.74
C ILE A 265 133.22 59.68 2.55
N GLU A 266 132.50 60.19 1.55
CA GLU A 266 132.36 61.62 1.29
C GLU A 266 131.55 62.36 2.38
N LYS A 267 130.49 61.72 2.91
CA LYS A 267 129.66 62.28 4.00
C LYS A 267 130.43 62.44 5.31
N ARG A 268 131.37 61.55 5.64
CA ARG A 268 132.23 61.66 6.84
C ARG A 268 133.21 62.85 6.79
N ILE A 269 133.60 63.28 5.58
CA ILE A 269 134.50 64.44 5.38
C ILE A 269 133.71 65.76 5.46
N ARG A 270 132.48 65.81 4.93
CA ARG A 270 131.61 67.00 5.02
C ARG A 270 131.22 67.36 6.45
N GLN A 271 130.92 66.37 7.29
CA GLN A 271 130.56 66.58 8.71
C GLN A 271 131.69 67.20 9.57
N ARG A 272 132.97 67.05 9.19
CA ARG A 272 134.11 67.73 9.85
C ARG A 272 134.29 69.18 9.42
N LEU A 273 133.81 69.57 8.23
CA LEU A 273 133.88 70.94 7.71
C LEU A 273 132.67 71.78 8.14
N ASP A 274 131.49 71.16 8.30
CA ASP A 274 130.26 71.84 8.70
C ASP A 274 130.30 72.27 10.19
N LEU A 275 130.89 71.48 11.09
CA LEU A 275 131.09 71.87 12.49
C LEU A 275 131.96 73.12 12.68
N ARG A 276 132.86 73.42 11.72
CA ARG A 276 133.73 74.61 11.74
C ARG A 276 133.00 75.87 11.24
N LYS A 277 132.02 75.72 10.34
CA LYS A 277 131.18 76.82 9.82
C LYS A 277 130.02 77.18 10.75
N THR A 278 129.46 76.20 11.46
CA THR A 278 128.33 76.43 12.40
C THR A 278 128.72 77.27 13.63
N TYR A 279 129.99 77.32 14.02
CA TYR A 279 130.47 78.22 15.09
C TYR A 279 130.57 79.69 14.63
N GLU A 280 130.83 79.94 13.35
CA GLU A 280 130.94 81.30 12.79
C GLU A 280 129.55 81.89 12.46
N GLU A 281 128.56 81.06 12.10
CA GLU A 281 127.18 81.48 11.76
C GLU A 281 126.26 81.67 12.98
N GLN A 282 126.47 80.94 14.08
CA GLN A 282 125.69 81.12 15.32
C GLN A 282 125.94 82.46 16.04
N PHE A 283 127.09 83.10 15.81
CA PHE A 283 127.37 84.45 16.35
C PHE A 283 126.60 85.55 15.59
N ALA A 284 126.15 85.27 14.35
CA ALA A 284 125.53 86.27 13.47
C ALA A 284 123.97 86.26 13.51
N LEU A 285 123.31 85.10 13.62
CA LEU A 285 121.84 85.01 13.50
C LEU A 285 121.07 85.08 14.83
N LYS A 286 121.72 84.87 15.98
CA LYS A 286 121.17 85.15 17.33
C LYS A 286 120.79 86.62 17.53
N LYS A 287 121.16 87.49 16.59
CA LYS A 287 120.86 88.93 16.59
C LYS A 287 119.60 89.31 15.79
N ALA A 288 118.94 88.40 15.06
CA ALA A 288 118.01 88.81 13.98
C ALA A 288 116.49 88.52 14.14
N VAL A 289 115.96 87.30 14.33
CA VAL A 289 114.50 87.08 14.06
C VAL A 289 113.74 86.28 15.12
N GLN A 290 114.05 86.53 16.37
CA GLN A 290 113.15 86.29 17.51
C GLN A 290 111.82 87.09 17.43
N GLN A 291 111.44 87.62 16.26
CA GLN A 291 110.39 88.60 16.05
C GLN A 291 109.29 88.18 15.04
N ALA A 292 109.41 87.07 14.28
CA ALA A 292 108.46 86.77 13.19
C ALA A 292 107.61 85.47 13.33
N LEU A 293 107.80 84.67 14.40
CA LEU A 293 107.20 83.33 14.56
C LEU A 293 105.94 83.27 15.46
N GLN A 294 105.30 84.39 15.83
CA GLN A 294 104.20 84.37 16.81
C GLN A 294 102.79 84.63 16.24
N GLU A 295 102.59 84.93 14.95
CA GLU A 295 101.31 85.51 14.48
C GLU A 295 100.39 84.65 13.57
N GLN A 296 100.80 83.50 13.02
CA GLN A 296 99.98 82.82 11.98
C GLN A 296 99.50 81.38 12.29
N GLU A 297 100.02 80.71 13.32
CA GLU A 297 99.71 79.28 13.56
C GLU A 297 98.38 78.98 14.30
N GLU A 298 97.63 79.97 14.81
CA GLU A 298 96.46 79.71 15.68
C GLU A 298 95.10 79.52 14.96
N ALA A 299 94.93 79.92 13.69
CA ALA A 299 93.60 80.06 13.09
C ALA A 299 93.06 78.83 12.31
N PHE A 300 93.90 77.90 11.84
CA PHE A 300 93.48 76.90 10.83
C PHE A 300 93.08 75.51 11.40
N ARG A 301 93.36 75.21 12.67
CA ARG A 301 93.27 73.85 13.25
C ARG A 301 91.89 73.39 13.77
N LYS A 302 90.84 74.23 13.81
CA LYS A 302 89.61 73.91 14.59
C LYS A 302 88.31 73.58 13.85
N GLN A 303 88.22 73.62 12.51
CA GLN A 303 86.90 73.50 11.83
C GLN A 303 86.70 72.34 10.84
N MET A 304 87.71 71.52 10.51
CA MET A 304 87.57 70.53 9.41
C MET A 304 87.38 69.06 9.82
N LEU A 305 87.48 68.70 11.11
CA LEU A 305 87.58 67.29 11.57
C LEU A 305 86.28 66.65 12.12
N ALA A 306 85.13 67.34 12.12
CA ALA A 306 83.93 66.86 12.83
C ALA A 306 82.70 66.50 11.95
N LYS A 307 82.76 66.61 10.61
CA LYS A 307 81.56 66.48 9.76
C LYS A 307 81.67 65.56 8.54
N LEU A 308 82.76 64.80 8.38
CA LEU A 308 83.01 63.99 7.17
C LEU A 308 83.27 62.50 7.43
N ALA A 309 83.12 62.00 8.67
CA ALA A 309 83.48 60.62 9.04
C ALA A 309 82.30 59.71 9.41
N GLU A 310 81.04 60.20 9.48
CA GLU A 310 79.87 59.37 9.84
C GLU A 310 78.97 58.99 8.66
N ASP A 311 79.07 59.65 7.51
CA ASP A 311 78.15 59.44 6.37
C ASP A 311 78.87 59.03 5.07
N ASP A 312 79.92 58.20 5.18
CA ASP A 312 80.63 57.62 4.03
C ASP A 312 80.48 56.09 4.01
N ARG A 313 79.40 55.66 3.35
CA ARG A 313 79.32 54.39 2.60
C ARG A 313 79.33 53.11 3.45
N ILE A 314 78.25 52.85 4.16
CA ILE A 314 77.10 52.06 3.63
C ILE A 314 77.11 51.97 2.09
N GLU A 315 78.12 51.30 1.54
CA GLU A 315 78.19 50.92 0.12
C GLU A 315 79.04 49.66 -0.09
N GLN A 316 78.83 48.69 0.79
CA GLN A 316 78.96 47.26 0.47
C GLN A 316 77.74 46.52 1.08
N MET A 317 76.57 46.63 0.45
CA MET A 317 75.97 45.62 -0.45
C MET A 317 75.71 44.23 0.17
N ASN A 318 74.41 43.88 0.16
CA ASN A 318 73.84 42.54 -0.06
C ASN A 318 73.42 41.63 1.11
N ALA A 319 72.47 42.08 1.96
CA ALA A 319 71.69 41.12 2.75
C ALA A 319 70.19 41.42 2.93
N GLN A 320 69.73 42.67 2.94
CA GLN A 320 68.34 42.98 3.33
C GLN A 320 67.32 43.09 2.18
N LYS A 321 67.75 43.19 0.91
CA LYS A 321 66.84 43.22 -0.26
C LYS A 321 66.21 41.87 -0.64
N ARG A 322 66.48 40.78 0.09
CA ARG A 322 65.70 39.51 0.01
C ARG A 322 64.54 39.43 1.01
N LYS A 323 64.55 40.21 2.11
CA LYS A 323 63.49 40.15 3.15
C LYS A 323 62.21 40.94 2.81
N MET A 324 62.31 42.01 2.01
CA MET A 324 61.15 42.87 1.76
C MET A 324 60.11 42.26 0.80
N LYS A 325 60.51 41.46 -0.19
CA LYS A 325 59.57 40.83 -1.14
C LYS A 325 58.84 39.59 -0.58
N GLN A 326 59.33 39.00 0.52
CA GLN A 326 58.62 37.93 1.24
C GLN A 326 57.60 38.47 2.25
N LEU A 327 57.77 39.72 2.73
CA LEU A 327 56.88 40.36 3.72
C LEU A 327 55.55 40.87 3.12
N GLU A 328 55.51 41.17 1.82
CA GLU A 328 54.27 41.59 1.13
C GLU A 328 53.37 40.39 0.81
N HIS A 329 53.93 39.25 0.40
CA HIS A 329 53.15 38.02 0.17
C HIS A 329 52.71 37.33 1.47
N ARG A 330 53.47 37.44 2.56
CA ARG A 330 53.08 36.89 3.87
C ARG A 330 51.92 37.68 4.50
N ARG A 331 51.91 39.01 4.38
CA ARG A 331 50.81 39.88 4.84
C ARG A 331 49.51 39.72 4.04
N ALA A 332 49.57 39.36 2.76
CA ALA A 332 48.39 39.13 1.93
C ALA A 332 47.71 37.78 2.21
N VAL A 333 48.49 36.76 2.60
CA VAL A 333 47.98 35.42 2.96
C VAL A 333 47.52 35.37 4.43
N GLU A 334 48.19 36.09 5.35
CA GLU A 334 47.73 36.23 6.75
C GLU A 334 46.41 36.99 6.87
N LYS A 335 46.14 38.01 6.05
CA LYS A 335 44.82 38.69 6.02
C LYS A 335 43.68 37.76 5.58
N LEU A 336 43.90 36.90 4.59
CA LEU A 336 42.89 35.93 4.14
C LEU A 336 42.63 34.82 5.17
N ILE A 337 43.63 34.46 5.98
CA ILE A 337 43.48 33.49 7.06
C ILE A 337 42.83 34.15 8.30
N GLU A 338 43.21 35.38 8.66
CA GLU A 338 42.56 36.16 9.72
C GLU A 338 41.11 36.52 9.40
N ASP A 339 40.76 36.82 8.14
CA ASP A 339 39.38 37.10 7.74
C ASP A 339 38.52 35.83 7.78
N ARG A 340 39.10 34.66 7.43
CA ARG A 340 38.41 33.37 7.55
C ARG A 340 38.25 32.93 9.01
N HIS A 341 39.23 33.21 9.87
CA HIS A 341 39.14 32.96 11.31
C HIS A 341 38.17 33.92 12.00
N LYS A 342 38.13 35.21 11.60
CA LYS A 342 37.15 36.19 12.10
C LYS A 342 35.73 35.86 11.64
N GLN A 343 35.54 35.33 10.44
CA GLN A 343 34.22 34.84 9.99
C GLN A 343 33.79 33.60 10.78
N LEU A 344 34.70 32.65 11.04
CA LEU A 344 34.40 31.45 11.84
C LEU A 344 34.13 31.78 13.32
N ILE A 345 34.89 32.71 13.91
CA ILE A 345 34.68 33.20 15.27
C ILE A 345 33.39 34.04 15.35
N ALA A 346 33.10 34.89 14.36
CA ALA A 346 31.85 35.66 14.32
C ALA A 346 30.62 34.78 14.07
N ASP A 347 30.72 33.70 13.29
CA ASP A 347 29.64 32.73 13.09
C ASP A 347 29.44 31.84 14.33
N GLN A 348 30.52 31.47 15.03
CA GLN A 348 30.43 30.79 16.34
C GLN A 348 29.88 31.70 17.45
N GLU A 349 30.24 32.99 17.46
CA GLU A 349 29.71 33.98 18.41
C GLU A 349 28.25 34.31 18.11
N ARG A 350 27.83 34.38 16.84
CA ARG A 350 26.41 34.50 16.45
C ARG A 350 25.60 33.26 16.81
N GLU A 351 26.12 32.06 16.58
CA GLU A 351 25.46 30.82 17.04
C GLU A 351 25.37 30.74 18.58
N LEU A 352 26.41 31.20 19.29
CA LEU A 352 26.39 31.25 20.75
C LEU A 352 25.45 32.34 21.29
N GLU A 353 25.36 33.50 20.65
CA GLU A 353 24.42 34.57 20.99
C GLU A 353 22.99 34.18 20.66
N GLU A 354 22.73 33.50 19.53
CA GLU A 354 21.41 32.94 19.20
C GLU A 354 21.03 31.84 20.18
N ARG A 355 21.94 30.93 20.56
CA ARG A 355 21.70 29.94 21.62
C ARG A 355 21.51 30.59 22.99
N GLN A 356 22.17 31.71 23.29
CA GLN A 356 21.96 32.44 24.55
C GLN A 356 20.64 33.22 24.55
N LEU A 357 20.23 33.79 23.42
CA LEU A 357 18.92 34.43 23.24
C LEU A 357 17.79 33.40 23.29
N GLU A 358 17.97 32.22 22.67
CA GLU A 358 17.05 31.10 22.78
C GLU A 358 17.00 30.54 24.21
N LYS A 359 18.15 30.41 24.89
CA LYS A 359 18.17 30.04 26.31
C LYS A 359 17.46 31.07 27.18
N ARG A 360 17.69 32.37 26.98
CA ARG A 360 16.97 33.44 27.70
C ARG A 360 15.47 33.48 27.37
N ARG A 361 15.09 33.21 26.12
CA ARG A 361 13.68 33.06 25.71
C ARG A 361 13.06 31.82 26.36
N GLN A 362 13.78 30.70 26.40
CA GLN A 362 13.33 29.47 27.08
C GLN A 362 13.30 29.64 28.61
N GLU A 363 14.21 30.39 29.20
CA GLU A 363 14.23 30.75 30.63
C GLU A 363 13.04 31.66 30.96
N ASN A 364 12.75 32.66 30.13
CA ASN A 364 11.57 33.50 30.28
C ASN A 364 10.26 32.69 30.13
N ILE A 365 10.19 31.77 29.15
CA ILE A 365 9.04 30.87 29.00
C ILE A 365 8.93 29.92 30.20
N ARG A 366 10.04 29.37 30.70
CA ARG A 366 10.05 28.51 31.89
C ARG A 366 9.65 29.28 33.15
N ALA A 367 10.06 30.54 33.29
CA ALA A 367 9.65 31.40 34.39
C ALA A 367 8.14 31.69 34.33
N ILE A 368 7.60 32.04 33.16
CA ILE A 368 6.16 32.25 32.95
C ILE A 368 5.36 30.96 33.19
N VAL A 369 5.87 29.81 32.72
CA VAL A 369 5.24 28.51 32.95
C VAL A 369 5.28 28.12 34.42
N GLU A 370 6.36 28.42 35.15
CA GLU A 370 6.46 28.13 36.58
C GLU A 370 5.59 29.10 37.40
N GLU A 371 5.46 30.37 37.00
CA GLU A 371 4.52 31.34 37.58
C GLU A 371 3.06 30.91 37.37
N GLU A 372 2.68 30.52 36.15
CA GLU A 372 1.34 30.00 35.86
C GLU A 372 1.10 28.64 36.53
N ARG A 373 2.13 27.78 36.64
CA ARG A 373 2.07 26.52 37.43
C ARG A 373 1.80 26.80 38.90
N GLN A 374 2.46 27.81 39.48
CA GLN A 374 2.27 28.20 40.88
C GLN A 374 0.88 28.85 41.10
N LYS A 375 0.36 29.63 40.15
CA LYS A 375 -1.02 30.14 40.20
C LYS A 375 -2.05 29.00 40.15
N LEU A 376 -1.91 28.08 39.19
CA LEU A 376 -2.77 26.90 39.07
C LEU A 376 -2.73 26.03 40.34
N LEU A 377 -1.55 25.86 40.93
CA LEU A 377 -1.41 25.15 42.20
C LEU A 377 -2.09 25.91 43.34
N LYS A 378 -1.97 27.24 43.47
CA LYS A 378 -2.67 27.99 44.53
C LYS A 378 -4.20 27.95 44.38
N GLU A 379 -4.71 28.03 43.16
CA GLU A 379 -6.15 28.05 42.87
C GLU A 379 -6.82 26.69 43.02
N HIS A 380 -6.12 25.61 42.67
CA HIS A 380 -6.70 24.26 42.62
C HIS A 380 -6.21 23.33 43.73
N ALA A 381 -5.03 23.53 44.33
CA ALA A 381 -4.51 22.61 45.34
C ALA A 381 -5.35 22.64 46.62
N SER A 382 -5.80 23.82 47.08
CA SER A 382 -6.68 23.97 48.25
C SER A 382 -8.02 23.24 48.08
N LYS A 383 -8.54 23.14 46.85
CA LYS A 383 -9.79 22.43 46.51
C LYS A 383 -9.61 20.93 46.28
N LEU A 384 -8.38 20.46 46.06
CA LEU A 384 -8.04 19.07 45.69
C LEU A 384 -7.16 18.37 46.76
N LEU A 385 -7.24 18.83 48.01
CA LEU A 385 -6.54 18.24 49.15
C LEU A 385 -6.93 16.75 49.31
N GLY A 386 -5.98 15.84 49.06
CA GLY A 386 -6.16 14.39 49.21
C GLY A 386 -6.31 13.58 47.92
N TYR A 387 -6.60 14.22 46.78
CA TYR A 387 -6.84 13.55 45.48
C TYR A 387 -5.80 13.88 44.39
N LEU A 388 -4.66 14.50 44.76
CA LEU A 388 -3.59 14.81 43.82
C LEU A 388 -2.73 13.58 43.46
N PRO A 389 -2.48 13.30 42.16
CA PRO A 389 -1.55 12.26 41.71
C PRO A 389 -0.10 12.47 42.18
N ARG A 390 0.62 11.37 42.42
CA ARG A 390 2.03 11.39 42.85
C ARG A 390 2.91 11.97 41.73
N GLY A 391 3.69 13.02 42.01
CA GLY A 391 4.65 13.62 41.07
C GLY A 391 4.38 15.05 40.60
N ILE A 392 3.30 15.70 41.07
CA ILE A 392 2.96 17.09 40.68
C ILE A 392 3.76 18.14 41.49
N LEU A 393 4.11 17.82 42.73
CA LEU A 393 4.95 18.66 43.60
C LEU A 393 6.43 18.31 43.34
N ARG A 394 7.25 19.30 42.96
CA ARG A 394 8.64 19.08 42.53
C ARG A 394 9.65 19.16 43.68
N GLY A 395 9.35 19.90 44.75
CA GLY A 395 10.26 20.11 45.88
C GLY A 395 9.55 20.54 47.16
N GLU A 396 10.33 20.74 48.23
CA GLU A 396 9.83 21.19 49.54
C GLU A 396 9.24 22.61 49.47
N ASP A 397 9.76 23.46 48.57
CA ASP A 397 9.28 24.84 48.33
C ASP A 397 7.82 24.92 47.83
N ASP A 398 7.37 23.93 47.04
CA ASP A 398 5.99 23.85 46.56
C ASP A 398 5.01 23.52 47.71
N VAL A 399 5.49 22.79 48.73
CA VAL A 399 4.70 22.40 49.91
C VAL A 399 4.61 23.56 50.90
N GLU A 400 5.64 24.39 51.01
CA GLU A 400 5.63 25.58 51.86
C GLU A 400 4.68 26.67 51.34
N MET A 401 4.59 26.84 50.02
CA MET A 401 3.74 27.86 49.39
C MET A 401 2.23 27.58 49.43
N LEU A 402 1.81 26.35 49.75
CA LEU A 402 0.39 25.92 49.75
C LEU A 402 -0.29 25.97 51.13
N GLY A 403 0.39 26.53 52.14
CA GLY A 403 -0.15 26.77 53.49
C GLY A 403 0.03 25.59 54.46
N GLU A 404 -0.13 25.86 55.75
CA GLU A 404 0.16 24.90 56.84
C GLU A 404 -0.71 23.63 56.78
N GLU A 405 -1.91 23.72 56.20
CA GLU A 405 -2.86 22.61 56.04
C GLU A 405 -2.35 21.51 55.09
N PHE A 406 -1.63 21.88 54.02
CA PHE A 406 -1.00 20.92 53.10
C PHE A 406 0.20 20.22 53.73
N ARG A 407 0.98 20.97 54.52
CA ARG A 407 2.18 20.48 55.22
C ARG A 407 1.82 19.37 56.21
N LEU A 408 0.71 19.51 56.93
CA LEU A 408 0.20 18.49 57.87
C LEU A 408 -0.35 17.23 57.19
N ALA A 409 -1.08 17.39 56.08
CA ALA A 409 -1.66 16.26 55.34
C ALA A 409 -0.60 15.37 54.66
N TYR A 410 0.45 15.99 54.09
CA TYR A 410 1.52 15.26 53.41
C TYR A 410 2.64 14.78 54.35
N GLN A 411 2.87 15.40 55.52
CA GLN A 411 3.75 14.84 56.56
C GLN A 411 3.15 13.59 57.22
N LYS A 412 1.85 13.58 57.53
CA LYS A 412 1.18 12.40 58.13
C LYS A 412 1.21 11.14 57.24
N ARG A 413 1.34 11.30 55.92
CA ARG A 413 1.34 10.17 54.96
C ARG A 413 2.70 9.53 54.70
N ARG A 414 3.81 10.16 55.10
CA ARG A 414 5.16 9.54 55.06
C ARG A 414 5.41 8.55 56.22
N GLY A 415 4.52 8.48 57.21
CA GLY A 415 4.65 7.63 58.41
C GLY A 415 3.74 6.40 58.49
N ASN A 416 2.87 6.13 57.52
CA ASN A 416 2.03 4.93 57.52
C ASN A 416 1.94 4.31 56.12
N THR A 417 2.85 3.37 55.85
CA THR A 417 2.69 2.14 55.03
C THR A 417 4.07 1.47 54.89
N PHE A 418 4.50 0.82 55.97
CA PHE A 418 5.22 -0.45 55.86
C PHE A 418 4.15 -1.56 55.79
N SER A 419 4.45 -2.65 55.06
CA SER A 419 3.70 -3.92 54.94
C SER A 419 2.39 -3.81 54.12
N GLU A 420 2.03 -4.71 53.19
CA GLU A 420 2.31 -6.14 52.99
C GLU A 420 2.33 -6.49 51.48
N GLU A 421 3.10 -7.53 51.14
CA GLU A 421 3.20 -8.33 49.89
C GLU A 421 3.66 -7.67 48.57
#